data_AF-A0A2K5D465-F1
#
_entry.id   AF-A0A2K5D465-F1
#
_cell.length_a   1.000
_cell.length_b   1.000
_cell.length_c   1.000
_cell.angle_alpha   90.00
_cell.angle_beta   90.00
_cell.angle_gamma   90.00
#
_symmetry.space_group_name_H-M   'P 1'
#
loop_
_entity.id
_entity.type
_entity.pdbx_description
1 polymer ?
#
loop_
_entity_poly.entity_id
_entity_poly.type
_entity_poly.pdbx_seq_one_letter_code
_entity_poly.pdbx_strand_id
1 'polypeptide(L)'
;PAWCHVASVLLHNGNILLDAEGHIIHIDFGFILSSSPRNLGFETSAFKLTTEFVDVMGGLDGDMFNYYKMLMLQGLIAARKHMDKVVQIVEIMQQGSQLPCFHGSSTIRNLKERFHMSMTEEQLQLLVEQMVDGSMRSITTKLYDGFQYLTNGIM
;
A
#
# COMPACT_ATOMS: atom_id res chain seq x y z
N PRO A 1 -4.34 -3.25 1.88
CA PRO A 1 -2.91 -3.16 1.46
C PRO A 1 -2.65 -3.50 -0.02
N ALA A 2 -2.95 -4.73 -0.48
CA ALA A 2 -2.70 -5.14 -1.88
C ALA A 2 -3.40 -4.22 -2.91
N TRP A 3 -4.67 -3.88 -2.68
CA TRP A 3 -5.40 -2.93 -3.53
C TRP A 3 -4.83 -1.51 -3.46
N CYS A 4 -4.40 -1.05 -2.28
CA CYS A 4 -3.81 0.28 -2.11
C CYS A 4 -2.54 0.43 -2.96
N HIS A 5 -1.71 -0.62 -3.02
CA HIS A 5 -0.55 -0.70 -3.92
C HIS A 5 -1.00 -0.62 -5.38
N VAL A 6 -1.87 -1.53 -5.84
CA VAL A 6 -2.31 -1.59 -7.26
C VAL A 6 -2.93 -0.28 -7.73
N ALA A 7 -3.85 0.28 -6.94
CA ALA A 7 -4.56 1.51 -7.26
C ALA A 7 -3.75 2.77 -6.92
N SER A 8 -2.57 2.66 -6.30
CA SER A 8 -1.74 3.79 -5.88
C SER A 8 -2.55 4.81 -5.07
N VAL A 9 -3.24 4.32 -4.05
CA VAL A 9 -4.04 5.15 -3.14
C VAL A 9 -3.12 5.76 -2.08
N LEU A 10 -3.05 7.09 -2.00
CA LEU A 10 -2.32 7.74 -0.91
C LEU A 10 -3.10 7.60 0.39
N LEU A 11 -2.43 7.10 1.43
CA LEU A 11 -3.01 6.84 2.74
C LEU A 11 -2.46 7.85 3.75
N HIS A 12 -3.36 8.49 4.52
CA HIS A 12 -2.98 9.22 5.73
C HIS A 12 -3.81 8.74 6.92
N ASN A 13 -3.29 8.87 8.15
CA ASN A 13 -3.92 8.29 9.35
C ASN A 13 -5.36 8.78 9.57
N GLY A 14 -5.71 10.01 9.15
CA GLY A 14 -7.08 10.53 9.19
C GLY A 14 -8.09 9.88 8.23
N ASN A 15 -7.66 8.96 7.35
CA ASN A 15 -8.49 8.32 6.33
C ASN A 15 -8.77 6.84 6.60
N ILE A 16 -8.39 6.34 7.77
CA ILE A 16 -8.55 4.95 8.15
C ILE A 16 -9.59 4.88 9.28
N LEU A 17 -10.71 4.22 9.00
CA LEU A 17 -11.73 3.89 10.00
C LEU A 17 -11.54 2.45 10.49
N LEU A 18 -11.91 2.23 11.76
CA LEU A 18 -12.01 0.92 12.38
C LEU A 18 -13.45 0.73 12.85
N ASP A 19 -14.10 -0.36 12.46
CA ASP A 19 -15.43 -0.71 12.98
C ASP A 19 -15.35 -1.56 14.27
N ALA A 20 -16.51 -1.87 14.84
CA ALA A 20 -16.61 -2.64 16.08
C ALA A 20 -16.20 -4.11 15.93
N GLU A 21 -16.13 -4.63 14.70
CA GLU A 21 -15.70 -6.00 14.40
C GLU A 21 -14.20 -6.08 14.10
N GLY A 22 -13.51 -4.94 14.01
CA GLY A 22 -12.08 -4.85 13.74
C GLY A 22 -11.73 -4.67 12.26
N HIS A 23 -12.69 -4.36 11.39
CA HIS A 23 -12.40 -4.09 9.99
C HIS A 23 -11.79 -2.71 9.79
N ILE A 24 -10.70 -2.68 9.03
CA ILE A 24 -10.01 -1.45 8.62
C ILE A 24 -10.57 -0.98 7.28
N ILE A 25 -11.16 0.21 7.25
CA ILE A 25 -11.81 0.79 6.06
C ILE A 25 -11.11 2.08 5.66
N HIS A 26 -10.74 2.18 4.39
CA HIS A 26 -10.22 3.43 3.83
C HIS A 26 -11.35 4.27 3.25
N ILE A 27 -11.43 5.54 3.62
CA ILE A 27 -12.58 6.41 3.28
C ILE A 27 -12.27 7.58 2.33
N ASP A 28 -11.01 7.83 1.99
CA ASP A 28 -10.65 8.97 1.15
C ASP A 28 -9.87 8.54 -0.09
N PHE A 29 -10.47 8.71 -1.26
CA PHE A 29 -9.84 8.38 -2.54
C PHE A 29 -9.50 9.65 -3.35
N GLY A 30 -9.37 10.80 -2.70
CA GLY A 30 -9.01 12.07 -3.33
C GLY A 30 -7.68 12.02 -4.11
N PHE A 31 -6.81 11.06 -3.76
CA PHE A 31 -5.53 10.81 -4.43
C PHE A 31 -5.36 9.33 -4.76
N ILE A 32 -5.74 8.96 -5.98
CA ILE A 32 -5.64 7.61 -6.55
C ILE A 32 -4.88 7.64 -7.89
N LEU A 33 -4.40 6.49 -8.36
CA LEU A 33 -3.69 6.33 -9.63
C LEU A 33 -2.45 7.24 -9.76
N SER A 34 -1.75 7.45 -8.65
CA SER A 34 -0.55 8.29 -8.56
C SER A 34 -0.81 9.80 -8.71
N SER A 35 -2.07 10.24 -8.59
CA SER A 35 -2.35 11.65 -8.32
C SER A 35 -1.85 12.03 -6.93
N SER A 36 -1.29 13.24 -6.80
CA SER A 36 -0.85 13.77 -5.51
C SER A 36 -1.10 15.28 -5.46
N PRO A 37 -1.32 15.86 -4.27
CA PRO A 37 -1.44 17.30 -4.16
C PRO A 37 -0.09 17.94 -4.49
N ARG A 38 -0.06 18.74 -5.57
CA ARG A 38 1.10 19.53 -6.06
C ARG A 38 2.35 18.72 -6.48
N ASN A 39 2.22 17.44 -6.86
CA ASN A 39 3.36 16.59 -7.28
C ASN A 39 4.50 16.50 -6.24
N LEU A 40 4.20 16.73 -4.96
CA LEU A 40 5.24 16.91 -3.94
C LEU A 40 5.90 15.59 -3.47
N GLY A 41 5.45 14.42 -3.93
CA GLY A 41 6.11 13.14 -3.62
C GLY A 41 6.16 12.79 -2.12
N PHE A 42 5.23 13.33 -1.32
CA PHE A 42 5.31 13.33 0.15
C PHE A 42 5.14 11.96 0.83
N GLU A 43 4.70 10.93 0.12
CA GLU A 43 4.60 9.58 0.69
C GLU A 43 4.83 8.54 -0.42
N THR A 44 5.95 7.83 -0.34
CA THR A 44 6.40 6.82 -1.33
C THR A 44 6.12 5.39 -0.88
N SER A 45 5.57 5.20 0.32
CA SER A 45 5.21 3.88 0.83
C SER A 45 4.02 3.31 0.07
N ALA A 46 4.06 2.01 -0.21
CA ALA A 46 3.01 1.32 -0.96
C ALA A 46 1.68 1.27 -0.18
N PHE A 47 1.76 1.29 1.16
CA PHE A 47 0.62 1.43 2.05
C PHE A 47 1.06 1.94 3.44
N LYS A 48 0.09 2.26 4.30
CA LYS A 48 0.34 2.64 5.70
C LYS A 48 0.37 1.39 6.59
N LEU A 49 1.45 1.22 7.34
CA LEU A 49 1.57 0.17 8.35
C LEU A 49 2.33 0.76 9.54
N THR A 50 1.60 1.00 10.64
CA THR A 50 2.18 1.57 11.86
C THR A 50 2.63 0.45 12.79
N THR A 51 3.52 0.77 13.74
CA THR A 51 4.01 -0.20 14.72
C THR A 51 2.87 -0.77 15.56
N GLU A 52 1.86 0.05 15.89
CA GLU A 52 0.70 -0.39 16.68
C GLU A 52 -0.11 -1.48 15.95
N PHE A 53 -0.23 -1.41 14.62
CA PHE A 53 -0.85 -2.50 13.84
C PHE A 53 -0.01 -3.78 13.89
N VAL A 54 1.31 -3.65 13.84
CA VAL A 54 2.22 -4.80 13.94
C VAL A 54 2.14 -5.43 15.33
N ASP A 55 2.08 -4.62 16.38
CA ASP A 55 1.96 -5.09 17.77
C ASP A 55 0.65 -5.86 18.00
N VAL A 56 -0.46 -5.36 17.46
CA VAL A 56 -1.77 -6.06 17.50
C VAL A 56 -1.70 -7.43 16.80
N MET A 57 -0.84 -7.55 15.77
CA MET A 57 -0.60 -8.80 15.05
C MET A 57 0.46 -9.71 15.72
N GLY A 58 0.89 -9.39 16.95
CA GLY A 58 1.85 -10.19 17.70
C GLY A 58 3.32 -9.87 17.41
N GLY A 59 3.60 -8.70 16.83
CA GLY A 59 4.96 -8.25 16.54
C GLY A 59 5.51 -8.78 15.21
N LEU A 60 6.77 -8.44 14.91
CA LEU A 60 7.44 -8.77 13.65
C LEU A 60 7.58 -10.28 13.40
N ASP A 61 7.70 -11.07 14.48
CA ASP A 61 7.80 -12.52 14.44
C ASP A 61 6.46 -13.21 14.72
N GLY A 62 5.37 -12.45 14.83
CA GLY A 62 4.04 -12.97 15.14
C GLY A 62 3.43 -13.76 13.98
N ASP A 63 2.77 -14.88 14.29
CA ASP A 63 2.08 -15.71 13.30
C ASP A 63 1.02 -14.91 12.53
N MET A 64 0.31 -14.00 13.20
CA MET A 64 -0.70 -13.15 12.55
C MET A 64 -0.08 -12.11 11.62
N PHE A 65 1.11 -11.60 11.93
CA PHE A 65 1.85 -10.71 11.04
C PHE A 65 2.33 -11.45 9.79
N ASN A 66 2.83 -12.68 9.94
CA ASN A 66 3.16 -13.54 8.80
C ASN A 66 1.93 -13.88 7.96
N TYR A 67 0.80 -14.18 8.61
CA TYR A 67 -0.47 -14.41 7.94
C TYR A 67 -0.95 -13.17 7.17
N TYR A 68 -0.80 -11.97 7.73
CA TYR A 68 -1.08 -10.70 7.05
C TYR A 68 -0.26 -10.56 5.76
N LYS A 69 1.05 -10.86 5.79
CA LYS A 69 1.90 -10.86 4.58
C LYS A 69 1.44 -11.88 3.55
N MET A 70 1.06 -13.09 3.97
CA MET A 70 0.50 -14.11 3.10
C MET A 70 -0.81 -13.64 2.44
N LEU A 71 -1.72 -13.02 3.19
CA LEU A 71 -2.97 -12.47 2.65
C LEU A 71 -2.70 -11.34 1.65
N MET A 72 -1.67 -10.51 1.88
CA MET A 72 -1.25 -9.49 0.92
C MET A 72 -0.77 -10.10 -0.40
N LEU A 73 0.06 -11.15 -0.33
CA LEU A 73 0.51 -11.89 -1.51
C LEU A 73 -0.67 -12.49 -2.29
N GLN A 74 -1.57 -13.20 -1.59
CA GLN A 74 -2.78 -13.77 -2.21
C GLN A 74 -3.66 -12.69 -2.83
N GLY A 75 -3.79 -11.53 -2.20
CA GLY A 75 -4.50 -10.37 -2.75
C GLY A 75 -3.89 -9.86 -4.05
N LEU A 76 -2.56 -9.79 -4.17
CA LEU A 76 -1.88 -9.39 -5.40
C LEU A 76 -2.04 -10.44 -6.52
N ILE A 77 -1.91 -11.72 -6.18
CA ILE A 77 -2.15 -12.82 -7.13
C ILE A 77 -3.61 -12.78 -7.64
N ALA A 78 -4.57 -12.55 -6.76
CA ALA A 78 -5.97 -12.39 -7.13
C ALA A 78 -6.18 -11.16 -8.02
N ALA A 79 -5.55 -10.03 -7.71
CA ALA A 79 -5.62 -8.82 -8.54
C ALA A 79 -5.07 -9.05 -9.95
N ARG A 80 -3.95 -9.79 -10.11
CA ARG A 80 -3.39 -10.16 -11.43
C ARG A 80 -4.39 -10.85 -12.34
N LYS A 81 -5.24 -11.73 -11.78
CA LYS A 81 -6.30 -12.45 -12.53
C LYS A 81 -7.38 -11.52 -13.10
N HIS A 82 -7.43 -10.27 -12.62
CA HIS A 82 -8.46 -9.29 -12.99
C HIS A 82 -7.87 -8.01 -13.58
N MET A 83 -6.57 -7.97 -13.90
CA MET A 83 -5.90 -6.78 -14.42
C MET A 83 -6.63 -6.19 -15.63
N ASP A 84 -6.95 -7.00 -16.64
CA ASP A 84 -7.55 -6.51 -17.89
C ASP A 84 -8.88 -5.80 -17.65
N LYS A 85 -9.71 -6.34 -16.75
CA LYS A 85 -10.99 -5.72 -16.37
C LYS A 85 -10.78 -4.38 -15.68
N VAL A 86 -9.85 -4.32 -14.73
CA VAL A 86 -9.54 -3.08 -14.00
C VAL A 86 -8.98 -2.02 -14.94
N VAL A 87 -8.02 -2.38 -15.78
CA VAL A 87 -7.43 -1.50 -16.79
C VAL A 87 -8.49 -0.96 -17.74
N GLN A 88 -9.37 -1.82 -18.27
CA GLN A 88 -10.42 -1.41 -19.20
C GLN A 88 -11.38 -0.39 -18.58
N ILE A 89 -11.76 -0.59 -17.31
CA ILE A 89 -12.60 0.38 -16.58
C ILE A 89 -11.89 1.73 -16.49
N VAL A 90 -10.61 1.74 -16.12
CA VAL A 90 -9.82 2.98 -16.00
C VAL A 90 -9.63 3.66 -17.37
N GLU A 91 -9.42 2.90 -18.44
CA GLU A 91 -9.32 3.42 -19.82
C GLU A 91 -10.62 4.09 -20.26
N ILE A 92 -11.79 3.51 -19.96
CA ILE A 92 -13.10 4.11 -20.24
C ILE A 92 -13.28 5.40 -19.41
N MET A 93 -12.96 5.35 -18.12
CA MET A 93 -13.08 6.51 -17.23
C MET A 93 -12.17 7.66 -17.68
N GLN A 94 -11.00 7.37 -18.25
CA GLN A 94 -10.08 8.39 -18.74
C GLN A 94 -10.62 9.21 -19.92
N GLN A 95 -11.56 8.67 -20.70
CA GLN A 95 -12.15 9.38 -21.84
C GLN A 95 -13.26 10.35 -21.45
N GLY A 96 -13.93 10.13 -20.30
CA GLY A 96 -15.14 10.87 -19.92
C GLY A 96 -15.09 11.57 -18.56
N SER A 97 -14.06 11.32 -17.74
CA SER A 97 -13.98 11.84 -16.37
C SER A 97 -13.24 13.18 -16.30
N GLN A 98 -13.81 14.12 -15.53
CA GLN A 98 -13.13 15.37 -15.17
C GLN A 98 -12.23 15.23 -13.92
N LEU A 99 -12.12 14.02 -13.34
CA LEU A 99 -11.34 13.82 -12.12
C LEU A 99 -9.83 13.91 -12.42
N PRO A 100 -9.04 14.65 -11.60
CA PRO A 100 -7.61 14.85 -11.83
C PRO A 100 -6.78 13.57 -11.96
N CYS A 101 -7.18 12.48 -11.30
CA CYS A 101 -6.45 11.20 -11.32
C CYS A 101 -6.43 10.49 -12.69
N PHE A 102 -7.33 10.85 -13.61
CA PHE A 102 -7.32 10.32 -14.97
C PHE A 102 -6.57 11.20 -15.97
N HIS A 103 -6.11 12.39 -15.55
CA HIS A 103 -5.38 13.31 -16.40
C HIS A 103 -3.89 12.98 -16.36
N GLY A 104 -3.46 12.04 -17.22
CA GLY A 104 -2.06 11.65 -17.35
C GLY A 104 -1.84 10.59 -18.42
N SER A 105 -0.92 10.85 -19.35
CA SER A 105 -0.58 9.90 -20.41
C SER A 105 0.08 8.62 -19.89
N SER A 106 0.63 8.65 -18.67
CA SER A 106 1.28 7.51 -18.01
C SER A 106 0.36 6.74 -17.05
N THR A 107 -0.87 7.20 -16.78
CA THR A 107 -1.75 6.60 -15.74
C THR A 107 -2.00 5.12 -15.97
N ILE A 108 -2.42 4.75 -17.19
CA ILE A 108 -2.68 3.34 -17.55
C ILE A 108 -1.40 2.50 -17.53
N ARG A 109 -0.29 3.05 -18.02
CA ARG A 109 1.01 2.36 -18.01
C ARG A 109 1.44 2.05 -16.58
N ASN A 110 1.43 3.06 -15.70
CA ASN A 110 1.82 2.90 -14.30
C ASN A 110 0.86 1.94 -13.56
N LEU A 111 -0.43 1.97 -13.88
CA LEU A 111 -1.40 1.01 -13.35
C LEU A 111 -1.03 -0.42 -13.73
N LYS A 112 -0.77 -0.68 -15.03
CA LYS A 112 -0.36 -2.00 -15.53
C LYS A 112 0.94 -2.48 -14.86
N GLU A 113 1.92 -1.61 -14.71
CA GLU A 113 3.19 -1.92 -14.03
C GLU A 113 2.97 -2.42 -12.60
N ARG A 114 2.02 -1.84 -11.85
CA ARG A 114 1.74 -2.21 -10.46
C ARG A 114 1.07 -3.57 -10.27
N PHE A 115 0.57 -4.19 -11.34
CA PHE A 115 0.11 -5.59 -11.29
C PHE A 115 1.26 -6.60 -11.35
N HIS A 116 2.48 -6.18 -11.73
CA HIS A 116 3.66 -7.04 -11.74
C HIS A 116 3.48 -8.34 -12.55
N MET A 117 2.85 -8.24 -13.73
CA MET A 117 2.48 -9.40 -14.55
C MET A 117 3.66 -10.25 -15.04
N SER A 118 4.87 -9.69 -15.08
CA SER A 118 6.09 -10.40 -15.46
C SER A 118 6.79 -11.14 -14.32
N MET A 119 6.36 -10.92 -13.06
CA MET A 119 6.98 -11.56 -11.89
C MET A 119 6.40 -12.96 -11.64
N THR A 120 7.25 -13.87 -11.14
CA THR A 120 6.80 -15.16 -10.57
C THR A 120 6.17 -14.96 -9.19
N GLU A 121 5.53 -16.00 -8.63
CA GLU A 121 4.96 -15.90 -7.28
C GLU A 121 6.04 -15.71 -6.20
N GLU A 122 7.21 -16.33 -6.36
CA GLU A 122 8.36 -16.16 -5.45
C GLU A 122 8.90 -14.72 -5.50
N GLN A 123 9.00 -14.15 -6.69
CA GLN A 123 9.39 -12.74 -6.85
C GLN A 123 8.35 -11.80 -6.25
N LEU A 124 7.06 -12.13 -6.36
CA LEU A 124 5.98 -11.36 -5.78
C LEU A 124 5.97 -11.45 -4.25
N GLN A 125 6.35 -12.60 -3.68
CA GLN A 125 6.55 -12.74 -2.25
C GLN A 125 7.67 -11.83 -1.74
N LEU A 126 8.82 -11.80 -2.43
CA LEU A 126 9.92 -10.89 -2.09
C LEU A 126 9.49 -9.42 -2.19
N LEU A 127 8.68 -9.07 -3.19
CA LEU A 127 8.12 -7.73 -3.32
C LEU A 127 7.22 -7.39 -2.12
N VAL A 128 6.37 -8.31 -1.65
CA VAL A 128 5.52 -8.11 -0.46
C VAL A 128 6.36 -7.81 0.76
N GLU A 129 7.43 -8.59 1.01
CA GLU A 129 8.35 -8.34 2.12
C GLU A 129 8.96 -6.93 2.02
N GLN A 130 9.44 -6.53 0.84
CA GLN A 130 10.00 -5.19 0.62
C GLN A 130 8.98 -4.07 0.83
N MET A 131 7.73 -4.26 0.38
CA MET A 131 6.66 -3.28 0.57
C MET A 131 6.29 -3.13 2.04
N VAL A 132 6.23 -4.24 2.79
CA VAL A 132 5.95 -4.26 4.23
C VAL A 132 7.06 -3.52 4.98
N ASP A 133 8.32 -3.87 4.72
CA ASP A 133 9.48 -3.20 5.32
C ASP A 133 9.53 -1.71 5.01
N GLY A 134 9.31 -1.32 3.75
CA GLY A 134 9.27 0.07 3.33
C GLY A 134 8.14 0.85 3.99
N SER A 135 6.97 0.23 4.15
CA SER A 135 5.79 0.85 4.77
C SER A 135 5.98 1.07 6.26
N MET A 136 6.63 0.15 6.98
CA MET A 136 7.00 0.34 8.38
C MET A 136 8.05 1.45 8.54
N ARG A 137 9.13 1.43 7.75
CA ARG A 137 10.24 2.41 7.85
C ARG A 137 9.84 3.84 7.55
N SER A 138 8.81 4.05 6.72
CA SER A 138 8.31 5.39 6.39
C SER A 138 7.82 6.19 7.61
N ILE A 139 7.44 5.52 8.71
CA ILE A 139 6.94 6.15 9.95
C ILE A 139 7.80 5.75 11.15
N THR A 140 8.17 4.47 11.25
CA THR A 140 8.80 3.88 12.43
C THR A 140 10.23 4.37 12.64
N THR A 141 11.00 4.65 11.59
CA THR A 141 12.45 4.98 11.72
C THR A 141 12.72 6.33 12.39
N LYS A 142 11.79 7.29 12.41
CA LYS A 142 12.05 8.60 13.05
C LYS A 142 11.75 8.66 14.55
N LEU A 143 10.92 7.76 15.05
CA LEU A 143 10.48 7.76 16.46
C LEU A 143 11.03 6.56 17.23
N TYR A 144 11.13 5.38 16.59
CA TYR A 144 11.57 4.15 17.25
C TYR A 144 13.09 4.11 17.47
N ASP A 145 13.89 4.57 16.50
CA ASP A 145 15.35 4.70 16.64
C ASP A 145 15.69 5.65 17.81
N GLY A 146 14.96 6.76 17.95
CA GLY A 146 15.13 7.70 19.05
C GLY A 146 14.71 7.13 20.41
N PHE A 147 13.62 6.36 20.44
CA PHE A 147 13.14 5.74 21.68
C PHE A 147 14.06 4.60 22.15
N GLN A 148 14.49 3.69 21.26
CA GLN A 148 15.44 2.62 21.60
C GLN A 148 16.82 3.16 22.01
N TYR A 149 17.30 4.22 21.33
CA TYR A 149 18.54 4.90 21.72
C TYR A 149 18.47 5.45 23.15
N LEU A 150 17.33 6.04 23.53
CA LEU A 150 17.12 6.61 24.86
C LEU A 150 16.83 5.57 25.96
N THR A 151 16.20 4.44 25.64
CA THR A 151 15.79 3.44 26.65
C THR A 151 16.75 2.26 26.81
N ASN A 152 17.41 1.80 25.73
CA ASN A 152 18.23 0.58 25.78
C ASN A 152 19.75 0.82 25.66
N GLY A 153 20.20 2.01 25.26
CA GLY A 153 21.63 2.40 25.33
C GLY A 153 22.61 1.47 24.59
N ILE A 154 22.18 0.81 23.51
CA ILE A 154 23.03 -0.10 22.73
C ILE A 154 23.55 0.64 21.48
N MET A 155 24.88 0.70 21.37
CA MET A 155 25.62 1.17 20.19
C MET A 155 25.61 0.11 19.08
#